data_AF-A0A8B4VUG5-F1
#
_entry.id   AF-A0A8B4VUG5-F1
#
_cell.length_a   1.000
_cell.length_b   1.000
_cell.length_c   1.000
_cell.angle_alpha   90.00
_cell.angle_beta   90.00
_cell.angle_gamma   90.00
#
_symmetry.space_group_name_H-M   'P 1'
#
loop_
_entity.id
_entity.type
_entity.pdbx_description
1 polymer ?
#
loop_
_entity_poly.entity_id
_entity_poly.type
_entity_poly.pdbx_seq_one_letter_code
_entity_poly.pdbx_strand_id
1 'polypeptide(L)' 'MFYASEIKYLAMVPVLLTLGVPLFIWARKKDDRADKIFTLRELAFFILLLVLDIIVFILLHYKTIHF' A
#
# COMPACT_ATOMS: atom_id res chain seq x y z
N MET A 1 9.34 -16.70 -19.18
CA MET A 1 9.88 -15.33 -18.98
C MET A 1 8.84 -14.31 -18.50
N PHE A 2 7.53 -14.57 -18.55
CA PHE A 2 6.50 -13.60 -18.11
C PHE A 2 6.20 -13.58 -16.60
N TYR A 3 6.39 -14.69 -15.88
CA TYR A 3 6.03 -14.80 -14.45
C TYR A 3 6.86 -13.91 -13.52
N ALA A 4 8.15 -13.71 -13.82
CA ALA A 4 9.03 -12.83 -13.03
C ALA A 4 8.71 -11.34 -13.21
N SER A 5 8.09 -10.98 -14.33
CA SER A 5 7.61 -9.61 -14.59
C SER A 5 6.35 -9.32 -13.79
N GLU A 6 5.40 -10.25 -13.76
CA GLU A 6 4.12 -10.10 -13.03
C GLU A 6 4.32 -9.93 -11.51
N ILE A 7 5.22 -10.71 -10.90
CA ILE A 7 5.54 -10.58 -9.46
C ILE A 7 6.16 -9.20 -9.14
N LYS A 8 6.99 -8.66 -10.05
CA LYS A 8 7.57 -7.31 -9.93
C LYS A 8 6.49 -6.23 -9.96
N TYR A 9 5.54 -6.33 -10.88
CA TYR A 9 4.41 -5.38 -10.94
C TYR A 9 3.52 -5.51 -9.71
N LEU A 10 3.24 -6.74 -9.25
CA LEU A 10 2.47 -6.96 -8.02
C LEU A 10 3.13 -6.35 -6.79
N ALA A 11 4.46 -6.44 -6.68
CA ALA A 11 5.22 -5.85 -5.59
C ALA A 11 5.20 -4.30 -5.60
N MET A 12 4.99 -3.67 -6.77
CA MET A 12 4.83 -2.22 -6.90
C MET A 12 3.43 -1.72 -6.48
N VAL A 13 2.41 -2.58 -6.49
CA VAL A 13 1.02 -2.21 -6.13
C VAL A 13 0.89 -1.63 -4.72
N PRO A 14 1.38 -2.28 -3.65
CA PRO A 14 1.30 -1.69 -2.31
C PRO A 14 2.03 -0.36 -2.22
N VAL A 15 3.20 -0.22 -2.86
CA VAL A 15 3.96 1.04 -2.88
C VAL A 15 3.15 2.18 -3.52
N LEU A 16 2.50 1.91 -4.65
CA LEU A 16 1.61 2.88 -5.32
C LEU A 16 0.38 3.22 -4.49
N LEU A 17 -0.21 2.22 -3.80
CA LEU A 17 -1.32 2.46 -2.89
C LEU A 17 -0.90 3.27 -1.65
N THR A 18 0.32 3.08 -1.15
CA THR A 18 0.89 3.87 -0.04
C THR A 18 1.06 5.33 -0.43
N LEU A 19 1.39 5.63 -1.70
CA LEU A 19 1.36 6.99 -2.25
C LEU A 19 -0.07 7.55 -2.35
N GLY A 20 -1.07 6.69 -2.49
CA GLY A 20 -2.49 7.04 -2.42
C GLY A 20 -2.94 7.47 -1.03
N VAL A 21 -2.26 7.05 0.05
CA VAL A 21 -2.66 7.36 1.44
C VAL A 21 -2.54 8.86 1.76
N PRO A 22 -1.42 9.57 1.46
CA PRO A 22 -1.35 11.02 1.62
C PRO A 22 -2.41 11.77 0.81
N LEU A 23 -2.67 11.32 -0.43
CA LEU A 23 -3.68 11.91 -1.31
C LEU A 23 -5.08 11.73 -0.73
N PHE A 24 -5.37 10.56 -0.17
CA PHE A 24 -6.62 10.24 0.53
C PHE A 24 -6.82 11.15 1.75
N ILE A 25 -5.79 11.33 2.58
CA ILE A 25 -5.83 12.23 3.75
C ILE A 25 -6.07 13.68 3.31
N TRP A 26 -5.42 14.13 2.24
CA TRP A 26 -5.61 15.49 1.70
C TRP A 26 -7.02 15.71 1.16
N ALA A 27 -7.55 14.75 0.39
CA ALA A 27 -8.92 14.79 -0.11
C ALA A 27 -9.93 14.82 1.04
N ARG A 28 -9.70 14.02 2.09
CA ARG A 28 -10.57 13.98 3.27
C ARG A 28 -10.51 15.25 4.11
N LYS A 29 -9.34 15.86 4.23
CA LYS A 29 -9.17 17.17 4.89
C LYS A 29 -9.91 18.30 4.19
N LYS A 30 -10.06 18.22 2.86
CA LYS A 30 -10.88 19.17 2.08
C LYS A 30 -12.39 18.97 2.30
N ASP A 31 -12.77 17.77 2.69
CA ASP A 31 -14.15 17.42 3.01
C ASP A 31 -14.41 17.81 4.48
N ASP A 32 -14.78 19.08 4.69
CA ASP A 32 -14.95 19.76 6.00
C ASP A 32 -15.93 19.05 6.98
N ARG A 33 -16.59 17.97 6.54
CA ARG A 33 -17.55 17.16 7.31
C ARG A 33 -16.97 15.91 7.95
N ALA A 34 -15.69 15.59 7.71
CA ALA A 34 -15.07 14.40 8.27
C ALA A 34 -14.50 14.67 9.68
N ASP A 35 -15.33 14.42 10.70
CA ASP A 35 -14.97 14.52 12.13
C ASP A 35 -13.75 13.64 12.52
N LYS A 36 -13.42 12.64 11.70
CA LYS A 36 -12.26 11.75 11.85
C LYS A 36 -11.49 11.59 10.55
N ILE A 37 -10.16 11.69 10.65
CA ILE A 37 -9.20 11.53 9.53
C ILE A 37 -9.26 10.11 8.95
N PHE A 38 -9.45 9.10 9.80
CA PHE A 38 -9.67 7.70 9.40
C PHE A 38 -10.88 7.11 10.13
N THR A 39 -11.78 6.53 9.37
CA THR A 39 -12.87 5.69 9.87
C THR A 39 -12.32 4.31 10.24
N LEU A 40 -12.97 3.58 11.16
CA LEU A 40 -12.53 2.23 11.58
C LEU A 40 -12.30 1.26 10.40
N ARG A 41 -13.12 1.37 9.36
CA ARG A 41 -12.95 0.59 8.11
C ARG A 41 -11.71 1.01 7.32
N GLU A 42 -11.46 2.30 7.18
CA GLU A 42 -10.30 2.84 6.46
C GLU A 42 -9.01 2.52 7.22
N LEU A 43 -9.05 2.53 8.55
CA LEU A 43 -7.97 2.08 9.41
C LEU A 43 -7.68 0.58 9.21
N ALA A 44 -8.71 -0.26 9.08
CA ALA A 44 -8.53 -1.68 8.77
C ALA A 44 -7.87 -1.89 7.40
N PHE A 45 -8.27 -1.14 6.37
CA PHE A 45 -7.63 -1.18 5.05
C PHE A 45 -6.18 -0.67 5.09
N PHE A 46 -5.90 0.37 5.88
CA PHE A 46 -4.55 0.89 6.06
C PHE A 46 -3.64 -0.15 6.76
N ILE A 47 -4.14 -0.85 7.76
CA ILE A 47 -3.42 -1.95 8.43
C ILE A 47 -3.17 -3.09 7.43
N LEU A 48 -4.17 -3.47 6.63
CA LEU A 48 -4.00 -4.48 5.58
C LEU A 48 -2.90 -4.07 4.59
N LEU A 49 -2.86 -2.79 4.21
CA LEU A 49 -1.85 -2.23 3.31
C LEU A 49 -0.45 -2.35 3.92
N LEU A 50 -0.29 -1.96 5.18
CA LEU A 50 0.97 -2.09 5.92
C LEU A 50 1.46 -3.53 6.02
N VAL A 51 0.55 -4.48 6.26
CA VAL A 51 0.89 -5.91 6.27
C VAL A 51 1.38 -6.35 4.89
N LEU A 52 0.75 -5.87 3.81
CA LEU A 52 1.16 -6.17 2.45
C LEU A 52 2.55 -5.59 2.10
N ASP A 53 2.82 -4.35 2.52
CA ASP A 53 4.14 -3.72 2.39
C ASP A 53 5.22 -4.52 3.13
N ILE A 54 4.94 -4.98 4.36
CA ILE A 54 5.88 -5.83 5.12
C ILE A 54 6.15 -7.15 4.40
N ILE A 55 5.12 -7.79 3.85
CA ILE A 55 5.27 -9.04 3.07
C ILE A 55 6.16 -8.79 1.84
N VAL A 56 5.92 -7.71 1.09
CA VAL A 56 6.74 -7.34 -0.08
C VAL A 56 8.18 -7.04 0.34
N PHE A 57 8.37 -6.33 1.46
CA PHE A 57 9.70 -6.01 1.98
C PHE A 57 10.47 -7.29 2.37
N ILE A 58 9.83 -8.22 3.06
CA ILE A 58 10.40 -9.52 3.40
C ILE A 58 10.74 -10.30 2.12
N LEU A 59 9.84 -10.33 1.14
CA LEU A 59 10.04 -11.03 -0.13
C LEU A 59 11.24 -10.46 -0.91
N LEU A 60 11.39 -9.14 -0.92
CA LEU A 60 12.54 -8.45 -1.53
C LEU A 60 13.83 -8.72 -0.76
N HIS A 61 13.80 -8.68 0.58
CA HIS A 61 14.97 -8.87 1.42
C HIS A 61 15.46 -10.31 1.44
N TYR A 62 14.56 -11.30 1.33
CA TYR A 62 14.89 -12.72 1.33
C TYR A 62 15.63 -13.19 0.05
N LYS A 63 15.93 -12.29 -0.90
CA LYS A 63 16.80 -12.56 -2.05
C LYS A 63 16.26 -13.66 -2.99
N THR A 64 14.96 -13.60 -3.31
CA THR A 64 14.30 -14.43 -4.35
C THR A 64 14.09 -13.69 -5.69
N ILE A 65 14.56 -12.45 -5.81
CA ILE A 65 14.59 -11.73 -7.09
C ILE A 65 16.06 -11.37 -7.36
N HIS A 66 16.78 -12.31 -7.97
CA HIS A 66 18.09 -12.04 -8.56
C HIS A 66 17.92 -10.92 -9.60
N PHE A 67 18.59 -9.79 -9.36
CA PHE A 67 18.73 -8.69 -10.30
C PHE A 67 19.63 -9.10 -11.47
#